data_AF-A0A2E1AMH1-F1
#
_entry.id   AF-A0A2E1AMH1-F1
#
_cell.length_a   1.000
_cell.length_b   1.000
_cell.length_c   1.000
_cell.angle_alpha   90.00
_cell.angle_beta   90.00
_cell.angle_gamma   90.00
#
_symmetry.space_group_name_H-M   'P 1'
#
loop_
_entity.id
_entity.type
_entity.pdbx_description
1 polymer ?
#
loop_
_entity_poly.entity_id
_entity_poly.type
_entity_poly.pdbx_seq_one_letter_code
_entity_poly.pdbx_strand_id
1 'polypeptide(L)'
;MVAYGCENDDLSKHLSSRQQVGDVLRAYHDGVTEFRAAMVVGSGSLSFELVRNLTERLPIMIAPKWLYTRSQPISISDVVTYLIKAINRPSCFNKVIEIGSAEILTYRDMIIAYARVRQLRRLLIPIPLLTPHLSSYWVHMVTPVSANIVRPLVQGLRNEMIVTDPIARTLFPDVHPIDFTTALDNALAELDAQQVEATWTESMAATWKQDKPYTFVEERGMLIERRVRTVAVPRQAVFRAFTSLGGEIGWSYLNFLWQARGWIDKIVGGPGYRKGRPRRETLRAGDTVDFWRVEAIAPGHMLRLRAEMKLPGSAWLQFEVDDDSGQSRLC
;
A
#
# COMPACT_ATOMS: atom_id res chain seq x y z
N MET A 1 -13.63 27.71 -3.19
CA MET A 1 -14.35 26.46 -2.86
C MET A 1 -14.22 25.60 -4.11
N VAL A 2 -13.24 24.72 -4.17
CA VAL A 2 -13.01 23.87 -5.36
C VAL A 2 -13.56 22.50 -5.02
N ALA A 3 -14.79 22.28 -5.43
CA ALA A 3 -15.50 21.01 -5.34
C ALA A 3 -15.50 20.37 -6.73
N TYR A 4 -15.33 19.04 -6.78
CA TYR A 4 -15.39 18.18 -7.98
C TYR A 4 -15.02 18.86 -9.31
N GLY A 5 -13.92 19.61 -9.32
CA GLY A 5 -13.39 20.28 -10.50
C GLY A 5 -14.41 21.09 -11.30
N CYS A 6 -14.81 22.25 -10.78
CA CYS A 6 -15.06 23.38 -11.67
C CYS A 6 -13.77 23.64 -12.48
N GLU A 7 -13.90 23.93 -13.79
CA GLU A 7 -12.81 24.25 -14.74
C GLU A 7 -11.96 25.46 -14.29
N ASN A 8 -11.13 25.29 -13.27
CA ASN A 8 -10.12 26.24 -12.84
C ASN A 8 -8.77 25.52 -12.70
N ASP A 9 -7.71 26.25 -13.04
CA ASP A 9 -6.30 25.87 -13.29
C ASP A 9 -5.55 25.01 -12.25
N ASP A 10 -6.20 24.48 -11.21
CA ASP A 10 -5.54 23.80 -10.08
C ASP A 10 -5.86 22.28 -9.97
N LEU A 11 -6.64 21.73 -10.92
CA LEU A 11 -6.93 20.29 -10.97
C LEU A 11 -5.67 19.47 -11.30
N SER A 12 -5.50 18.33 -10.64
CA SER A 12 -4.42 17.41 -10.99
C SER A 12 -4.62 16.88 -12.42
N LYS A 13 -3.51 16.67 -13.16
CA LYS A 13 -3.56 16.09 -14.52
C LYS A 13 -4.38 14.79 -14.58
N HIS A 14 -4.36 14.00 -13.51
CA HIS A 14 -5.13 12.78 -13.40
C HIS A 14 -6.65 13.03 -13.35
N LEU A 15 -7.10 14.00 -12.55
CA LEU A 15 -8.53 14.35 -12.46
C LEU A 15 -9.03 14.98 -13.76
N SER A 16 -8.26 15.88 -14.36
CA SER A 16 -8.59 16.50 -15.65
C SER A 16 -8.74 15.46 -16.77
N SER A 17 -7.82 14.48 -16.85
CA SER A 17 -7.94 13.39 -17.82
C SER A 17 -9.21 12.56 -17.65
N ARG A 18 -9.66 12.33 -16.41
CA ARG A 18 -10.90 11.57 -16.14
C ARG A 18 -12.15 12.36 -16.54
N GLN A 19 -12.18 13.66 -16.29
CA GLN A 19 -13.28 14.53 -16.70
C GLN A 19 -13.39 14.57 -18.23
N GLN A 20 -12.25 14.72 -18.92
CA GLN A 20 -12.19 14.72 -20.38
C GLN A 20 -12.75 13.43 -20.99
N VAL A 21 -12.50 12.26 -20.38
CA VAL A 21 -13.10 10.99 -20.82
C VAL A 21 -14.63 11.04 -20.70
N GLY A 22 -15.16 11.56 -19.59
CA GLY A 22 -16.60 11.74 -19.40
C GLY A 22 -17.22 12.67 -20.45
N ASP A 23 -16.54 13.77 -20.76
CA ASP A 23 -17.00 14.76 -21.75
C ASP A 23 -17.02 14.18 -23.16
N VAL A 24 -15.96 13.46 -23.55
CA VAL A 24 -15.90 12.76 -24.82
C VAL A 24 -17.02 11.72 -24.92
N LEU A 25 -17.23 10.89 -23.91
CA LEU A 25 -18.28 9.87 -23.95
C LEU A 25 -19.68 10.50 -24.09
N ARG A 26 -19.97 11.56 -23.33
CA ARG A 26 -21.24 12.30 -23.44
C ARG A 26 -21.43 12.95 -24.81
N ALA A 27 -20.37 13.46 -25.42
CA ALA A 27 -20.45 14.11 -26.74
C ALA A 27 -20.85 13.14 -27.86
N TYR A 28 -20.60 11.84 -27.72
CA TYR A 28 -20.90 10.83 -28.74
C TYR A 28 -22.13 9.96 -28.45
N HIS A 29 -22.69 9.99 -27.22
CA HIS A 29 -23.82 9.14 -26.86
C HIS A 29 -24.71 9.79 -25.78
N ASP A 30 -25.97 10.06 -26.13
CA ASP A 30 -26.92 10.77 -25.26
C ASP A 30 -27.30 10.00 -23.98
N GLY A 31 -27.17 8.67 -23.98
CA GLY A 31 -27.46 7.80 -22.83
C GLY A 31 -26.38 7.72 -21.75
N VAL A 32 -25.30 8.51 -21.82
CA VAL A 32 -24.18 8.41 -20.86
C VAL A 32 -24.55 9.06 -19.53
N THR A 33 -24.41 8.31 -18.44
CA THR A 33 -24.49 8.82 -17.06
C THR A 33 -23.12 8.69 -16.42
N GLU A 34 -22.53 9.79 -15.94
CA GLU A 34 -21.24 9.79 -15.24
C GLU A 34 -21.45 9.93 -13.74
N PHE A 35 -21.04 8.93 -12.95
CA PHE A 35 -20.96 9.07 -11.50
C PHE A 35 -19.56 9.54 -11.07
N ARG A 36 -19.51 10.65 -10.33
CA ARG A 36 -18.28 11.18 -9.73
C ARG A 36 -18.26 10.86 -8.24
N ALA A 37 -17.32 10.01 -7.85
CA ALA A 37 -17.07 9.64 -6.46
C ALA A 37 -15.65 10.08 -6.06
N ALA A 38 -15.45 10.35 -4.77
CA ALA A 38 -14.12 10.62 -4.22
C ALA A 38 -13.37 9.30 -3.98
N MET A 39 -13.13 8.95 -2.71
CA MET A 39 -12.64 7.63 -2.32
C MET A 39 -13.80 6.64 -2.25
N VAL A 40 -13.71 5.56 -3.03
CA VAL A 40 -14.60 4.40 -2.85
C VAL A 40 -14.00 3.51 -1.76
N VAL A 41 -14.80 3.16 -0.75
CA VAL A 41 -14.42 2.34 0.41
C VAL A 41 -14.94 0.93 0.18
N GLY A 42 -14.03 -0.03 0.09
CA GLY A 42 -14.36 -1.42 -0.17
C GLY A 42 -13.09 -2.26 -0.31
N SER A 43 -13.22 -3.56 -0.11
CA SER A 43 -12.12 -4.50 -0.27
C SER A 43 -11.45 -4.29 -1.64
N GLY A 44 -10.15 -3.98 -1.58
CA GLY A 44 -9.33 -3.83 -2.77
C GLY A 44 -9.44 -2.50 -3.53
N SER A 45 -10.29 -1.58 -3.10
CA SER A 45 -10.20 -0.20 -3.60
C SER A 45 -8.80 0.37 -3.35
N LEU A 46 -8.13 0.88 -4.40
CA LEU A 46 -6.75 1.40 -4.33
C LEU A 46 -6.57 2.49 -3.27
N SER A 47 -7.54 3.39 -3.14
CA SER A 47 -7.51 4.49 -2.17
C SER A 47 -7.77 3.99 -0.75
N PHE A 48 -8.65 3.00 -0.58
CA PHE A 48 -8.86 2.33 0.69
C PHE A 48 -7.61 1.55 1.15
N GLU A 49 -7.00 0.78 0.24
CA GLU A 49 -5.77 0.03 0.48
C GLU A 49 -4.59 0.94 0.86
N LEU A 50 -4.51 2.15 0.31
CA LEU A 50 -3.52 3.14 0.73
C LEU A 50 -3.76 3.59 2.18
N VAL A 51 -5.00 3.91 2.56
CA VAL A 51 -5.34 4.29 3.94
C VAL A 51 -5.05 3.13 4.90
N ARG A 52 -5.46 1.91 4.55
CA ARG A 52 -5.14 0.68 5.30
C ARG A 52 -3.64 0.53 5.49
N ASN A 53 -2.87 0.48 4.41
CA ASN A 53 -1.44 0.20 4.46
C ASN A 53 -0.68 1.26 5.25
N LEU A 54 -0.99 2.54 5.04
CA LEU A 54 -0.39 3.62 5.81
C LEU A 54 -0.73 3.48 7.29
N THR A 55 -1.98 3.16 7.61
CA THR A 55 -2.43 3.03 9.00
C THR A 55 -1.87 1.78 9.65
N GLU A 56 -1.85 0.61 9.02
CA GLU A 56 -1.35 -0.62 9.64
C GLU A 56 0.17 -0.60 9.87
N ARG A 57 0.93 0.07 8.98
CA ARG A 57 2.39 -0.01 8.98
C ARG A 57 3.10 1.07 9.78
N LEU A 58 2.47 2.23 9.97
CA LEU A 58 3.16 3.39 10.55
C LEU A 58 2.59 3.78 11.92
N PRO A 59 3.22 3.35 13.02
CA PRO A 59 2.80 3.77 14.36
C PRO A 59 2.99 5.27 14.57
N ILE A 60 4.00 5.85 13.91
CA ILE A 60 4.27 7.30 13.86
C ILE A 60 4.21 7.72 12.40
N MET A 61 3.28 8.63 12.09
CA MET A 61 3.03 9.10 10.74
C MET A 61 3.34 10.59 10.64
N ILE A 62 4.17 10.94 9.67
CA ILE A 62 4.35 12.32 9.28
C ILE A 62 3.09 12.76 8.54
N ALA A 63 2.44 13.80 9.04
CA ALA A 63 1.16 14.27 8.54
C ALA A 63 1.32 15.54 7.68
N PRO A 64 1.50 15.41 6.35
CA PRO A 64 1.55 16.56 5.45
C PRO A 64 0.19 17.27 5.34
N LYS A 65 0.20 18.50 4.82
CA LYS A 65 -1.01 19.34 4.70
C LYS A 65 -2.19 18.67 4.00
N TRP A 66 -1.93 17.85 2.98
CA TRP A 66 -3.00 17.17 2.23
C TRP A 66 -3.80 16.17 3.06
N LEU A 67 -3.28 15.68 4.20
CA LEU A 67 -4.07 14.83 5.09
C LEU A 67 -5.28 15.56 5.70
N TYR A 68 -5.25 16.88 5.71
CA TYR A 68 -6.33 17.73 6.19
C TYR A 68 -7.27 18.19 5.07
N THR A 69 -7.03 17.76 3.82
CA THR A 69 -7.96 18.01 2.71
C THR A 69 -9.25 17.23 2.93
N ARG A 70 -10.38 17.91 2.74
CA ARG A 70 -11.72 17.32 2.89
C ARG A 70 -12.08 16.44 1.69
N SER A 71 -12.74 15.33 1.98
CA SER A 71 -13.19 14.33 1.01
C SER A 71 -14.48 13.72 1.52
N GLN A 72 -15.36 13.31 0.60
CA GLN A 72 -16.61 12.65 0.93
C GLN A 72 -16.56 11.21 0.41
N PRO A 73 -16.00 10.26 1.19
CA PRO A 73 -15.84 8.88 0.74
C PRO A 73 -17.21 8.22 0.55
N ILE A 74 -17.29 7.12 -0.18
CA ILE A 74 -18.55 6.39 -0.39
C ILE A 74 -18.29 4.87 -0.37
N SER A 75 -19.20 4.08 0.19
CA SER A 75 -19.08 2.62 0.17
C SER A 75 -19.19 2.07 -1.25
N ILE A 76 -18.45 1.01 -1.56
CA ILE A 76 -18.58 0.27 -2.82
C ILE A 76 -20.02 -0.25 -3.02
N SER A 77 -20.69 -0.67 -1.94
CA SER A 77 -22.09 -1.13 -1.98
C SER A 77 -23.04 -0.03 -2.44
N ASP A 78 -22.79 1.21 -2.02
CA ASP A 78 -23.63 2.35 -2.37
C ASP A 78 -23.39 2.77 -3.82
N VAL A 79 -22.13 2.76 -4.27
CA VAL A 79 -21.79 2.98 -5.68
C VAL A 79 -22.49 1.97 -6.58
N VAL A 80 -22.44 0.69 -6.23
CA VAL A 80 -23.14 -0.38 -6.96
C VAL A 80 -24.66 -0.13 -6.96
N THR A 81 -25.22 0.31 -5.84
CA THR A 81 -26.65 0.65 -5.74
C THR A 81 -27.03 1.80 -6.68
N TYR A 82 -26.21 2.86 -6.75
CA TYR A 82 -26.40 3.96 -7.70
C TYR A 82 -26.35 3.49 -9.14
N LEU A 83 -25.35 2.66 -9.49
CA LEU A 83 -25.20 2.11 -10.83
C LEU A 83 -26.43 1.29 -11.23
N ILE A 84 -26.87 0.35 -10.38
CA ILE A 84 -28.05 -0.49 -10.64
C ILE A 84 -29.30 0.36 -10.83
N LYS A 85 -29.54 1.35 -9.96
CA LYS A 85 -30.73 2.22 -10.05
C LYS A 85 -30.68 3.19 -11.23
N ALA A 86 -29.52 3.41 -11.84
CA ALA A 86 -29.36 4.27 -13.01
C ALA A 86 -29.58 3.53 -14.34
N ILE A 87 -29.54 2.19 -14.34
CA ILE A 87 -29.74 1.39 -15.56
C ILE A 87 -31.09 1.72 -16.20
N ASN A 88 -31.07 2.03 -17.49
CA ASN A 88 -32.25 2.35 -18.30
C ASN A 88 -33.15 3.43 -17.70
N ARG A 89 -32.54 4.42 -17.02
CA ARG A 89 -33.26 5.53 -16.40
C ARG A 89 -33.06 6.83 -17.19
N PRO A 90 -34.02 7.25 -18.05
CA PRO A 90 -33.85 8.43 -18.90
C PRO A 90 -33.57 9.73 -18.14
N SER A 91 -34.05 9.85 -16.91
CA SER A 91 -33.78 11.03 -16.06
C SER A 91 -32.31 11.23 -15.69
N CYS A 92 -31.48 10.20 -15.88
CA CYS A 92 -30.03 10.20 -15.61
C CYS A 92 -29.18 10.45 -16.87
N PHE A 93 -29.77 10.35 -18.06
CA PHE A 93 -29.05 10.45 -19.33
C PHE A 93 -28.41 11.83 -19.51
N ASN A 94 -27.18 11.81 -20.04
CA ASN A 94 -26.32 12.97 -20.26
C ASN A 94 -26.06 13.81 -18.98
N LYS A 95 -26.00 13.16 -17.81
CA LYS A 95 -25.75 13.83 -16.53
C LYS A 95 -24.45 13.40 -15.88
N VAL A 96 -23.84 14.37 -15.21
CA VAL A 96 -22.81 14.15 -14.19
C VAL A 96 -23.50 14.14 -12.84
N ILE A 97 -23.30 13.07 -12.06
CA ILE A 97 -23.94 12.87 -10.76
C ILE A 97 -22.85 12.64 -9.73
N GLU A 98 -22.68 13.59 -8.83
CA GLU A 98 -21.74 13.49 -7.71
C GLU A 98 -22.34 12.63 -6.59
N ILE A 99 -21.59 11.63 -6.12
CA ILE A 99 -22.01 10.70 -5.07
C ILE A 99 -20.97 10.63 -3.96
N GLY A 100 -21.45 10.62 -2.72
CA GLY A 100 -20.65 10.59 -1.51
C GLY A 100 -21.45 10.00 -0.35
N SER A 101 -20.78 9.60 0.73
CA SER A 101 -21.41 9.18 1.99
C SER A 101 -22.12 10.34 2.68
N ALA A 102 -22.78 10.04 3.80
CA ALA A 102 -23.37 11.04 4.68
C ALA A 102 -22.33 11.97 5.34
N GLU A 103 -21.04 11.60 5.35
CA GLU A 103 -19.99 12.28 6.13
C GLU A 103 -18.92 12.93 5.24
N ILE A 104 -18.56 14.16 5.56
CA ILE A 104 -17.37 14.81 5.00
C ILE A 104 -16.23 14.63 5.99
N LEU A 105 -15.16 13.97 5.55
CA LEU A 105 -14.03 13.60 6.39
C LEU A 105 -12.73 14.15 5.79
N THR A 106 -11.73 14.38 6.63
CA THR A 106 -10.35 14.52 6.13
C THR A 106 -9.69 13.14 6.02
N TYR A 107 -8.63 13.02 5.21
CA TYR A 107 -7.85 11.76 5.18
C TYR A 107 -7.26 11.42 6.56
N ARG A 108 -6.94 12.43 7.37
CA ARG A 108 -6.58 12.25 8.78
C ARG A 108 -7.70 11.55 9.55
N ASP A 109 -8.94 12.01 9.40
CA ASP A 109 -10.08 11.42 10.12
C ASP A 109 -10.29 9.97 9.69
N MET A 110 -10.15 9.68 8.40
CA MET A 110 -10.21 8.31 7.86
C MET A 110 -9.13 7.40 8.46
N ILE A 111 -7.89 7.88 8.56
CA ILE A 111 -6.78 7.14 9.21
C ILE A 111 -7.06 6.89 10.68
N ILE A 112 -7.59 7.88 11.40
CA ILE A 112 -7.91 7.76 12.83
C ILE A 112 -9.08 6.81 13.05
N ALA A 113 -10.12 6.90 12.22
CA ALA A 113 -11.27 5.98 12.24
C ALA A 113 -10.81 4.54 11.96
N TYR A 114 -9.99 4.33 10.94
CA TYR A 114 -9.37 3.03 10.66
C TYR A 114 -8.59 2.49 11.86
N ALA A 115 -7.73 3.33 12.44
CA ALA A 115 -6.91 2.95 13.60
C ALA A 115 -7.79 2.56 14.79
N ARG A 116 -8.91 3.26 15.02
CA ARG A 116 -9.85 2.94 16.10
C ARG A 116 -10.49 1.58 15.90
N VAL A 117 -11.01 1.29 14.69
CA VAL A 117 -11.64 0.00 14.36
C VAL A 117 -10.66 -1.16 14.54
N ARG A 118 -9.41 -0.99 14.10
CA ARG A 118 -8.35 -2.01 14.23
C ARG A 118 -7.59 -1.98 15.55
N GLN A 119 -8.02 -1.17 16.51
CA GLN A 119 -7.39 -1.01 17.84
C GLN A 119 -5.90 -0.64 17.78
N LEU A 120 -5.50 0.12 16.77
CA LEU A 120 -4.15 0.56 16.53
C LEU A 120 -3.92 1.94 17.16
N ARG A 121 -2.77 2.13 17.81
CA ARG A 121 -2.33 3.45 18.28
C ARG A 121 -1.49 4.12 17.21
N ARG A 122 -1.92 5.31 16.77
CA ARG A 122 -1.25 6.10 15.71
C ARG A 122 -0.96 7.51 16.19
N LEU A 123 0.30 7.90 16.09
CA LEU A 123 0.76 9.26 16.37
C LEU A 123 0.96 10.01 15.05
N LEU A 124 0.13 11.03 14.80
CA LEU A 124 0.25 11.87 13.62
C LEU A 124 1.01 13.16 13.97
N ILE A 125 2.16 13.37 13.33
CA ILE A 125 3.01 14.55 13.53
C ILE A 125 2.80 15.51 12.36
N PRO A 126 2.10 16.64 12.52
CA PRO A 126 1.86 17.59 11.43
C PRO A 126 3.18 18.21 10.96
N ILE A 127 3.46 18.10 9.65
CA ILE A 127 4.62 18.77 9.03
C ILE A 127 4.14 19.63 7.84
N PRO A 128 4.30 20.96 7.90
CA PRO A 128 3.70 21.88 6.93
C PRO A 128 4.40 21.91 5.55
N LEU A 129 5.59 21.31 5.42
CA LEU A 129 6.53 21.56 4.31
C LEU A 129 6.84 20.33 3.42
N LEU A 130 6.11 19.23 3.54
CA LEU A 130 6.29 18.10 2.61
C LEU A 130 5.62 18.41 1.26
N THR A 131 6.45 18.61 0.23
CA THR A 131 5.96 18.74 -1.14
C THR A 131 5.35 17.41 -1.62
N PRO A 132 4.38 17.42 -2.56
CA PRO A 132 3.74 16.21 -3.08
C PRO A 132 4.73 15.19 -3.66
N HIS A 133 5.86 15.67 -4.19
CA HIS A 133 6.94 14.83 -4.69
C HIS A 133 7.60 14.04 -3.56
N LEU A 134 8.01 14.71 -2.48
CA LEU A 134 8.62 14.06 -1.31
C LEU A 134 7.65 13.10 -0.61
N SER A 135 6.38 13.48 -0.49
CA SER A 135 5.37 12.60 0.12
C SER A 135 5.11 11.34 -0.72
N SER A 136 5.20 11.42 -2.05
CA SER A 136 5.03 10.24 -2.90
C SER A 136 6.15 9.22 -2.72
N TYR A 137 7.40 9.67 -2.59
CA TYR A 137 8.53 8.79 -2.26
C TYR A 137 8.38 8.15 -0.88
N TRP A 138 7.93 8.93 0.11
CA TRP A 138 7.69 8.43 1.46
C TRP A 138 6.59 7.36 1.49
N VAL A 139 5.44 7.60 0.82
CA VAL A 139 4.36 6.60 0.71
C VAL A 139 4.82 5.34 -0.05
N HIS A 140 5.62 5.49 -1.11
CA HIS A 140 6.17 4.34 -1.84
C HIS A 140 7.11 3.49 -0.98
N MET A 141 7.90 4.10 -0.08
CA MET A 141 8.80 3.37 0.81
C MET A 141 8.06 2.50 1.83
N VAL A 142 6.83 2.89 2.19
CA VAL A 142 6.06 2.24 3.27
C VAL A 142 4.93 1.36 2.74
N THR A 143 4.52 1.54 1.48
CA THR A 143 3.44 0.76 0.83
C THR A 143 3.96 -0.10 -0.32
N PRO A 144 3.28 -1.21 -0.69
CA PRO A 144 3.64 -2.03 -1.86
C PRO A 144 3.43 -1.29 -3.18
N VAL A 145 2.70 -0.18 -3.12
CA VAL A 145 2.16 0.51 -4.29
C VAL A 145 3.31 1.26 -4.97
N SER A 146 3.46 1.04 -6.28
CA SER A 146 4.54 1.68 -7.04
C SER A 146 4.42 3.21 -6.97
N ALA A 147 5.56 3.91 -6.92
CA ALA A 147 5.59 5.37 -6.87
C ALA A 147 4.83 6.05 -8.03
N ASN A 148 4.75 5.38 -9.18
CA ASN A 148 4.02 5.85 -10.35
C ASN A 148 2.50 5.89 -10.15
N ILE A 149 1.95 5.03 -9.29
CA ILE A 149 0.52 4.98 -8.94
C ILE A 149 0.24 5.93 -7.77
N VAL A 150 1.13 5.94 -6.76
CA VAL A 150 1.01 6.79 -5.58
C VAL A 150 1.04 8.28 -5.96
N ARG A 151 1.89 8.68 -6.89
CA ARG A 151 2.09 10.10 -7.22
C ARG A 151 0.83 10.79 -7.78
N PRO A 152 0.15 10.26 -8.82
CA PRO A 152 -1.13 10.81 -9.29
C PRO A 152 -2.21 10.82 -8.20
N LEU A 153 -2.26 9.77 -7.37
CA LEU A 153 -3.24 9.68 -6.28
C LEU A 153 -2.99 10.79 -5.26
N VAL A 154 -1.77 10.91 -4.71
CA VAL A 154 -1.37 11.96 -3.74
C VAL A 154 -1.58 13.36 -4.32
N GLN A 155 -1.33 13.57 -5.61
CA GLN A 155 -1.65 14.84 -6.29
C GLN A 155 -3.17 15.09 -6.33
N GLY A 156 -3.97 14.07 -6.58
CA GLY A 156 -5.44 14.11 -6.48
C GLY A 156 -5.93 14.43 -5.06
N LEU A 157 -5.31 13.85 -4.02
CA LEU A 157 -5.70 14.05 -2.61
C LEU A 157 -5.59 15.51 -2.13
N ARG A 158 -4.87 16.38 -2.85
CA ARG A 158 -4.81 17.82 -2.52
C ARG A 158 -6.10 18.55 -2.84
N ASN A 159 -6.87 18.05 -3.79
CA ASN A 159 -8.13 18.65 -4.21
C ASN A 159 -9.25 18.21 -3.28
N GLU A 160 -10.08 19.15 -2.84
CA GLU A 160 -11.28 18.81 -2.08
C GLU A 160 -12.27 18.09 -3.01
N MET A 161 -12.69 16.89 -2.61
CA MET A 161 -13.66 16.09 -3.36
C MET A 161 -14.90 15.89 -2.48
N ILE A 162 -15.72 16.94 -2.42
CA ILE A 162 -16.98 17.00 -1.68
C ILE A 162 -18.12 17.19 -2.66
N VAL A 163 -19.26 16.54 -2.41
CA VAL A 163 -20.45 16.66 -3.26
C VAL A 163 -20.98 18.08 -3.15
N THR A 164 -21.10 18.75 -4.30
CA THR A 164 -21.65 20.09 -4.42
C THR A 164 -22.99 20.13 -5.10
N ASP A 165 -23.25 19.19 -6.01
CA ASP A 165 -24.55 19.08 -6.66
C ASP A 165 -25.46 18.09 -5.90
N PRO A 166 -26.62 18.52 -5.37
CA PRO A 166 -27.55 17.64 -4.68
C PRO A 166 -28.36 16.73 -5.62
N ILE A 167 -28.15 16.77 -6.95
CA ILE A 167 -28.95 16.03 -7.94
C ILE A 167 -29.04 14.52 -7.66
N ALA A 168 -28.02 13.92 -7.07
CA ALA A 168 -28.05 12.50 -6.67
C ALA A 168 -29.20 12.20 -5.71
N ARG A 169 -29.47 13.09 -4.73
CA ARG A 169 -30.56 12.93 -3.76
C ARG A 169 -31.93 13.06 -4.42
N THR A 170 -32.05 13.93 -5.42
CA THR A 170 -33.29 14.12 -6.18
C THR A 170 -33.58 12.94 -7.10
N LEU A 171 -32.55 12.40 -7.77
CA LEU A 171 -32.71 11.25 -8.68
C LEU A 171 -32.86 9.94 -7.91
N PHE A 172 -32.23 9.79 -6.75
CA PHE A 172 -32.20 8.54 -5.99
C PHE A 172 -32.63 8.75 -4.53
N PRO A 173 -33.90 9.15 -4.27
CA PRO A 173 -34.35 9.47 -2.92
C PRO A 173 -34.31 8.28 -1.95
N ASP A 174 -34.45 7.05 -2.47
CA ASP A 174 -34.43 5.82 -1.67
C ASP A 174 -33.01 5.31 -1.38
N VAL A 175 -31.97 5.99 -1.89
CA VAL A 175 -30.57 5.62 -1.62
C VAL A 175 -30.09 6.42 -0.43
N HIS A 176 -29.73 5.72 0.63
CA HIS A 176 -29.17 6.30 1.84
C HIS A 176 -27.75 5.78 2.01
N PRO A 177 -26.73 6.52 1.52
CA PRO A 177 -25.34 6.10 1.65
C PRO A 177 -24.96 5.89 3.11
N ILE A 178 -24.24 4.80 3.39
CA ILE A 178 -23.79 4.47 4.74
C ILE A 178 -22.65 5.40 5.18
N ASP A 179 -22.44 5.50 6.49
CA ASP A 179 -21.32 6.26 7.05
C ASP A 179 -19.97 5.57 6.80
N PHE A 180 -18.87 6.30 7.01
CA PHE A 180 -17.54 5.78 6.71
C PHE A 180 -17.16 4.59 7.60
N THR A 181 -17.58 4.60 8.87
CA THR A 181 -17.23 3.55 9.84
C THR A 181 -17.89 2.23 9.46
N THR A 182 -19.18 2.25 9.08
CA THR A 182 -19.92 1.09 8.59
C THR A 182 -19.34 0.59 7.28
N ALA A 183 -18.98 1.49 6.35
CA ALA A 183 -18.31 1.10 5.10
C ALA A 183 -16.95 0.42 5.35
N LEU A 184 -16.19 0.93 6.33
CA LEU A 184 -14.93 0.36 6.77
C LEU A 184 -15.11 -1.03 7.39
N ASP A 185 -16.08 -1.19 8.30
CA ASP A 185 -16.38 -2.48 8.94
C ASP A 185 -16.77 -3.53 7.90
N ASN A 186 -17.62 -3.15 6.92
CA ASN A 186 -17.98 -4.03 5.80
C ASN A 186 -16.75 -4.43 4.97
N ALA A 187 -15.89 -3.47 4.63
CA ALA A 187 -14.68 -3.71 3.85
C ALA A 187 -13.69 -4.63 4.59
N LEU A 188 -13.56 -4.48 5.90
CA LEU A 188 -12.72 -5.35 6.75
C LEU A 188 -13.32 -6.74 6.93
N ALA A 189 -14.63 -6.83 7.17
CA ALA A 189 -15.32 -8.11 7.28
C ALA A 189 -15.22 -8.92 5.99
N GLU A 190 -15.29 -8.25 4.84
CA GLU A 190 -15.06 -8.89 3.55
C GLU A 190 -13.61 -9.38 3.41
N LEU A 191 -12.61 -8.58 3.79
CA LEU A 191 -11.19 -9.01 3.82
C LEU A 191 -10.93 -10.20 4.77
N ASP A 192 -11.64 -10.27 5.89
CA ASP A 192 -11.49 -11.36 6.87
C ASP A 192 -12.23 -12.64 6.43
N ALA A 193 -13.42 -12.48 5.82
CA ALA A 193 -14.25 -13.59 5.34
C ALA A 193 -13.75 -14.16 4.00
N GLN A 194 -13.24 -13.29 3.14
CA GLN A 194 -12.63 -13.63 1.89
C GLN A 194 -11.10 -13.67 2.08
N GLN A 195 -10.57 -14.88 2.20
CA GLN A 195 -9.24 -15.20 1.66
C GLN A 195 -9.22 -14.97 0.12
N VAL A 196 -9.71 -13.85 -0.39
CA VAL A 196 -9.67 -13.49 -1.81
C VAL A 196 -8.26 -12.99 -2.09
N GLU A 197 -7.40 -14.00 -2.23
CA GLU A 197 -6.44 -14.16 -3.30
C GLU A 197 -6.33 -12.96 -4.25
N ALA A 198 -5.15 -12.34 -4.21
CA ALA A 198 -4.32 -12.09 -5.40
C ALA A 198 -4.90 -11.28 -6.58
N THR A 199 -6.10 -10.69 -6.49
CA THR A 199 -6.75 -10.14 -7.68
C THR A 199 -6.13 -8.80 -8.13
N TRP A 200 -5.45 -8.08 -7.22
CA TRP A 200 -4.85 -6.76 -7.52
C TRP A 200 -3.51 -6.86 -8.25
N THR A 201 -2.65 -7.78 -7.80
CA THR A 201 -1.37 -8.02 -8.47
C THR A 201 -1.62 -8.58 -9.87
N GLU A 202 -2.61 -9.45 -10.05
CA GLU A 202 -2.90 -10.09 -11.34
C GLU A 202 -3.58 -9.18 -12.35
N SER A 203 -4.60 -8.40 -11.97
CA SER A 203 -5.30 -7.49 -12.90
C SER A 203 -4.41 -6.34 -13.40
N MET A 204 -3.44 -5.89 -12.58
CA MET A 204 -2.45 -4.88 -13.01
C MET A 204 -1.21 -5.47 -13.68
N ALA A 205 -0.72 -6.64 -13.23
CA ALA A 205 0.39 -7.33 -13.91
C ALA A 205 0.01 -7.76 -15.34
N ALA A 206 -1.26 -8.09 -15.60
CA ALA A 206 -1.75 -8.45 -16.92
C ALA A 206 -1.66 -7.32 -17.95
N THR A 207 -1.58 -6.06 -17.53
CA THR A 207 -1.66 -4.91 -18.45
C THR A 207 -0.28 -4.29 -18.76
N TRP A 208 0.78 -4.60 -18.01
CA TRP A 208 2.07 -3.90 -18.11
C TRP A 208 3.24 -4.89 -17.98
N LYS A 209 4.07 -5.02 -19.03
CA LYS A 209 5.29 -5.85 -19.04
C LYS A 209 6.14 -5.55 -17.80
N GLN A 210 6.27 -6.51 -16.89
CA GLN A 210 7.20 -6.45 -15.77
C GLN A 210 8.63 -6.68 -16.28
N ASP A 211 9.37 -5.60 -16.52
CA ASP A 211 10.81 -5.62 -16.86
C ASP A 211 11.73 -5.49 -15.63
N LYS A 212 11.26 -5.75 -14.39
CA LYS A 212 12.08 -5.58 -13.16
C LYS A 212 12.07 -6.81 -12.25
N PRO A 213 13.22 -7.18 -11.63
CA PRO A 213 13.44 -8.48 -10.98
C PRO A 213 12.97 -8.56 -9.52
N TYR A 214 11.93 -7.81 -9.13
CA TYR A 214 11.39 -7.85 -7.77
C TYR A 214 9.87 -8.06 -7.77
N THR A 215 9.40 -8.90 -6.86
CA THR A 215 7.97 -9.09 -6.59
C THR A 215 7.71 -8.69 -5.15
N PHE A 216 6.73 -7.80 -4.94
CA PHE A 216 6.26 -7.44 -3.62
C PHE A 216 4.85 -8.03 -3.48
N VAL A 217 4.68 -8.99 -2.56
CA VAL A 217 3.40 -9.66 -2.29
C VAL A 217 3.03 -9.43 -0.83
N GLU A 218 1.75 -9.17 -0.58
CA GLU A 218 1.18 -9.15 0.77
C GLU A 218 0.36 -10.42 0.95
N GLU A 219 0.87 -11.39 1.72
CA GLU A 219 0.15 -12.62 2.05
C GLU A 219 -0.14 -12.65 3.55
N ARG A 220 -1.42 -12.67 3.94
CA ARG A 220 -1.84 -12.79 5.36
C ARG A 220 -1.23 -11.72 6.28
N GLY A 221 -1.08 -10.49 5.78
CA GLY A 221 -0.44 -9.37 6.48
C GLY A 221 1.08 -9.45 6.57
N MET A 222 1.71 -10.44 5.92
CA MET A 222 3.16 -10.54 5.77
C MET A 222 3.60 -9.86 4.48
N LEU A 223 4.55 -8.94 4.60
CA LEU A 223 5.19 -8.27 3.45
C LEU A 223 6.34 -9.13 2.97
N ILE A 224 6.19 -9.67 1.76
CA ILE A 224 7.22 -10.49 1.12
C ILE A 224 7.80 -9.67 -0.03
N GLU A 225 9.02 -9.20 0.16
CA GLU A 225 9.85 -8.69 -0.93
C GLU A 225 10.76 -9.82 -1.43
N ARG A 226 10.52 -10.28 -2.66
CA ARG A 226 11.37 -11.27 -3.33
C ARG A 226 12.22 -10.59 -4.38
N ARG A 227 13.53 -10.84 -4.39
CA ARG A 227 14.47 -10.32 -5.40
C ARG A 227 15.20 -11.48 -6.04
N VAL A 228 15.12 -11.58 -7.36
CA VAL A 228 15.72 -12.70 -8.09
C VAL A 228 16.88 -12.20 -8.94
N ARG A 229 18.03 -12.90 -8.90
CA ARG A 229 19.15 -12.62 -9.79
C ARG A 229 19.83 -13.91 -10.23
N THR A 230 20.01 -14.06 -11.53
CA THR A 230 20.81 -15.14 -12.10
C THR A 230 22.28 -14.75 -12.14
N VAL A 231 23.16 -15.65 -11.69
CA VAL A 231 24.61 -15.45 -11.62
C VAL A 231 25.34 -16.66 -12.23
N ALA A 232 26.40 -16.38 -12.98
CA ALA A 232 27.23 -17.41 -13.64
C ALA A 232 28.30 -17.98 -12.68
N VAL A 233 27.87 -18.45 -11.50
CA VAL A 233 28.73 -19.12 -10.51
C VAL A 233 28.03 -20.37 -9.98
N PRO A 234 28.76 -21.41 -9.54
CA PRO A 234 28.14 -22.62 -9.01
C PRO A 234 27.32 -22.36 -7.76
N ARG A 235 26.25 -23.13 -7.58
CA ARG A 235 25.32 -23.04 -6.44
C ARG A 235 26.01 -23.04 -5.08
N GLN A 236 27.04 -23.86 -4.91
CA GLN A 236 27.83 -23.91 -3.66
C GLN A 236 28.58 -22.61 -3.37
N ALA A 237 29.02 -21.87 -4.39
CA ALA A 237 29.70 -20.59 -4.20
C ALA A 237 28.70 -19.52 -3.75
N VAL A 238 27.50 -19.50 -4.34
CA VAL A 238 26.40 -18.63 -3.92
C VAL A 238 25.96 -18.95 -2.49
N PHE A 239 25.78 -20.24 -2.17
CA PHE A 239 25.45 -20.70 -0.83
C PHE A 239 26.49 -20.26 0.19
N ARG A 240 27.79 -20.42 -0.10
CA ARG A 240 28.87 -19.92 0.75
C ARG A 240 28.81 -18.40 0.91
N ALA A 241 28.51 -17.65 -0.15
CA ALA A 241 28.45 -16.20 -0.09
C ALA A 241 27.40 -15.71 0.92
N PHE A 242 26.13 -16.13 0.80
CA PHE A 242 25.10 -15.65 1.73
C PHE A 242 25.21 -16.28 3.13
N THR A 243 25.71 -17.53 3.25
CA THR A 243 25.96 -18.11 4.57
C THR A 243 27.16 -17.50 5.27
N SER A 244 28.04 -16.77 4.58
CA SER A 244 29.19 -16.06 5.17
C SER A 244 28.85 -14.67 5.75
N LEU A 245 27.66 -14.14 5.48
CA LEU A 245 27.26 -12.80 5.92
C LEU A 245 27.23 -12.65 7.46
N GLY A 246 27.41 -11.41 7.92
CA GLY A 246 27.38 -11.04 9.35
C GLY A 246 28.71 -11.18 10.08
N GLY A 247 28.75 -10.85 11.37
CA GLY A 247 29.97 -10.91 12.17
C GLY A 247 31.06 -9.96 11.68
N GLU A 248 32.28 -10.47 11.47
CA GLU A 248 33.42 -9.65 10.98
C GLU A 248 33.30 -9.28 9.49
N ILE A 249 32.64 -10.12 8.69
CA ILE A 249 32.38 -9.88 7.25
C ILE A 249 31.32 -8.79 7.09
N GLY A 250 30.39 -8.71 8.03
CA GLY A 250 29.31 -7.73 8.04
C GLY A 250 28.29 -7.95 6.92
N TRP A 251 27.48 -6.92 6.65
CA TRP A 251 26.46 -6.93 5.61
C TRP A 251 26.95 -6.13 4.40
N SER A 252 26.88 -6.73 3.19
CA SER A 252 27.48 -6.18 1.96
C SER A 252 26.91 -4.83 1.50
N TYR A 253 25.77 -4.38 2.05
CA TYR A 253 25.15 -3.10 1.72
C TYR A 253 24.75 -2.34 2.99
N LEU A 254 25.11 -1.06 3.05
CA LEU A 254 24.77 -0.12 4.14
C LEU A 254 25.01 -0.69 5.55
N ASN A 255 26.13 -1.37 5.77
CA ASN A 255 26.47 -1.99 7.06
C ASN A 255 26.36 -1.00 8.25
N PHE A 256 26.66 0.28 8.04
CA PHE A 256 26.51 1.31 9.07
C PHE A 256 25.05 1.52 9.50
N LEU A 257 24.07 1.40 8.59
CA LEU A 257 22.66 1.52 8.93
C LEU A 257 22.20 0.36 9.81
N TRP A 258 22.72 -0.84 9.57
CA TRP A 258 22.46 -1.99 10.43
C TRP A 258 23.03 -1.79 11.84
N GLN A 259 24.24 -1.22 11.95
CA GLN A 259 24.83 -0.84 13.24
C GLN A 259 24.00 0.23 13.95
N ALA A 260 23.60 1.29 13.23
CA ALA A 260 22.74 2.34 13.77
C ALA A 260 21.37 1.79 14.23
N ARG A 261 20.75 0.92 13.43
CA ARG A 261 19.49 0.27 13.77
C ARG A 261 19.60 -0.61 15.01
N GLY A 262 20.71 -1.31 15.19
CA GLY A 262 20.96 -2.10 16.40
C GLY A 262 21.32 -1.24 17.61
N TRP A 263 21.88 -0.05 17.44
CA TRP A 263 22.01 0.91 18.54
C TRP A 263 20.64 1.42 19.01
N ILE A 264 19.75 1.78 18.08
CA ILE A 264 18.36 2.17 18.38
C ILE A 264 17.64 1.03 19.11
N ASP A 265 17.80 -0.21 18.66
CA ASP A 265 17.20 -1.38 19.30
C ASP A 265 17.62 -1.52 20.77
N LYS A 266 18.91 -1.34 21.06
CA LYS A 266 19.45 -1.38 22.41
C LYS A 266 18.84 -0.30 23.31
N ILE A 267 18.60 0.90 22.78
CA ILE A 267 17.93 2.00 23.51
C ILE A 267 16.49 1.64 23.88
N VAL A 268 15.79 0.94 22.99
CA VAL A 268 14.39 0.50 23.22
C VAL A 268 14.35 -0.83 24.00
N GLY A 269 15.49 -1.31 24.52
CA GLY A 269 15.61 -2.52 25.34
C GLY A 269 15.52 -3.83 24.55
N GLY A 270 15.91 -3.82 23.28
CA GLY A 270 16.14 -5.01 22.46
C GLY A 270 17.58 -5.55 22.57
N PRO A 271 17.89 -6.69 21.92
CA PRO A 271 19.20 -7.34 22.01
C PRO A 271 20.37 -6.50 21.45
N GLY A 272 20.07 -5.54 20.56
CA GLY A 272 21.02 -4.62 19.94
C GLY A 272 21.88 -5.23 18.83
N TYR A 273 22.83 -4.45 18.29
CA TYR A 273 23.84 -4.97 17.36
C TYR A 273 24.91 -5.75 18.14
N ARG A 274 24.69 -7.04 18.34
CA ARG A 274 25.74 -7.94 18.85
C ARG A 274 26.60 -8.31 17.65
N LYS A 275 27.92 -8.12 17.68
CA LYS A 275 28.83 -8.68 16.66
C LYS A 275 28.99 -10.18 16.93
N GLY A 276 27.93 -10.93 16.73
CA GLY A 276 27.83 -12.33 17.15
C GLY A 276 27.64 -13.23 15.93
N ARG A 277 28.69 -13.96 15.55
CA ARG A 277 28.61 -15.11 14.64
C ARG A 277 29.47 -16.23 15.24
N PRO A 278 29.02 -17.49 15.27
CA PRO A 278 29.89 -18.60 15.65
C PRO A 278 31.14 -18.61 14.76
N ARG A 279 32.33 -18.80 15.35
CA ARG A 279 33.61 -18.93 14.61
C ARG A 279 33.73 -20.27 13.85
N ARG A 280 32.63 -20.76 13.28
CA ARG A 280 32.52 -22.00 12.53
C ARG A 280 32.18 -21.67 11.07
N GLU A 281 32.70 -22.46 10.15
CA GLU A 281 32.42 -22.30 8.72
C GLU A 281 30.95 -22.57 8.38
N THR A 282 30.29 -23.45 9.15
CA THR A 282 28.89 -23.86 8.92
C THR A 282 27.97 -23.33 10.00
N LEU A 283 26.91 -22.64 9.58
CA LEU A 283 25.80 -22.21 10.43
C LEU A 283 24.86 -23.39 10.71
N ARG A 284 24.26 -23.40 11.88
CA ARG A 284 23.23 -24.36 12.30
C ARG A 284 21.97 -23.63 12.74
N ALA A 285 20.83 -24.34 12.69
CA ALA A 285 19.59 -23.82 13.28
C ALA A 285 19.82 -23.47 14.76
N GLY A 286 19.37 -22.29 15.16
CA GLY A 286 19.57 -21.71 16.49
C GLY A 286 20.79 -20.79 16.62
N ASP A 287 21.74 -20.80 15.67
CA ASP A 287 22.89 -19.90 15.71
C ASP A 287 22.45 -18.43 15.58
N THR A 288 23.16 -17.54 16.27
CA THR A 288 22.95 -16.09 16.14
C THR A 288 23.90 -15.52 15.10
N VAL A 289 23.37 -14.74 14.16
CA VAL A 289 24.12 -13.95 13.18
C VAL A 289 23.73 -12.48 13.40
N ASP A 290 24.55 -11.78 14.16
CA ASP A 290 24.33 -10.45 14.70
C ASP A 290 23.04 -10.32 15.52
N PHE A 291 21.98 -9.81 14.90
CA PHE A 291 20.64 -9.62 15.46
C PHE A 291 19.59 -10.55 14.83
N TRP A 292 20.05 -11.51 14.04
CA TRP A 292 19.25 -12.57 13.46
C TRP A 292 19.51 -13.89 14.16
N ARG A 293 18.47 -14.73 14.25
CA ARG A 293 18.61 -16.14 14.61
C ARG A 293 18.40 -17.00 13.37
N VAL A 294 19.30 -17.96 13.14
CA VAL A 294 19.10 -18.98 12.11
C VAL A 294 17.91 -19.83 12.51
N GLU A 295 16.83 -19.72 11.75
CA GLU A 295 15.60 -20.49 12.00
C GLU A 295 15.64 -21.81 11.23
N ALA A 296 16.09 -21.77 9.98
CA ALA A 296 16.24 -22.95 9.14
C ALA A 296 17.46 -22.82 8.21
N ILE A 297 18.10 -23.95 7.92
CA ILE A 297 19.17 -24.04 6.93
C ILE A 297 19.03 -25.36 6.16
N ALA A 298 19.01 -25.26 4.83
CA ALA A 298 19.10 -26.40 3.92
C ALA A 298 20.46 -26.31 3.20
N PRO A 299 21.44 -27.15 3.54
CA PRO A 299 22.79 -27.08 2.98
C PRO A 299 22.80 -27.05 1.45
N GLY A 300 23.44 -26.05 0.87
CA GLY A 300 23.53 -25.88 -0.59
C GLY A 300 22.29 -25.30 -1.27
N HIS A 301 21.26 -24.90 -0.52
CA HIS A 301 20.01 -24.42 -1.10
C HIS A 301 19.43 -23.20 -0.38
N MET A 302 19.24 -23.25 0.94
CA MET A 302 18.45 -22.22 1.63
C MET A 302 19.02 -21.84 3.01
N LEU A 303 18.92 -20.57 3.36
CA LEU A 303 19.14 -20.04 4.71
C LEU A 303 17.99 -19.10 5.09
N ARG A 304 17.34 -19.37 6.22
CA ARG A 304 16.30 -18.51 6.80
C ARG A 304 16.75 -17.96 8.14
N LEU A 305 16.66 -16.64 8.25
CA LEU A 305 17.02 -15.84 9.40
C LEU A 305 15.76 -15.17 9.96
N ARG A 306 15.53 -15.28 11.25
CA ARG A 306 14.45 -14.59 11.98
C ARG A 306 15.01 -13.40 12.75
N ALA A 307 14.38 -12.24 12.65
CA ALA A 307 14.83 -11.05 13.38
C ALA A 307 14.53 -11.19 14.88
N GLU A 308 15.52 -10.89 15.72
CA GLU A 308 15.35 -10.82 17.19
C GLU A 308 15.12 -9.39 17.71
N MET A 309 15.32 -8.39 16.85
CA MET A 309 15.15 -6.98 17.21
C MET A 309 13.69 -6.66 17.52
N LYS A 310 13.46 -5.63 18.35
CA LYS A 310 12.12 -5.11 18.57
C LYS A 310 11.62 -4.45 17.29
N LEU A 311 10.57 -5.03 16.72
CA LEU A 311 9.91 -4.61 15.50
C LEU A 311 8.39 -4.64 15.74
N PRO A 312 7.60 -3.82 15.03
CA PRO A 312 6.15 -3.96 15.02
C PRO A 312 5.79 -5.25 14.23
N GLY A 313 5.83 -6.40 14.90
CA GLY A 313 5.56 -7.71 14.31
C GLY A 313 6.78 -8.65 14.28
N SER A 314 6.73 -9.67 13.42
CA SER A 314 7.83 -10.60 13.18
C SER A 314 8.41 -10.38 11.78
N ALA A 315 9.71 -10.58 11.62
CA ALA A 315 10.40 -10.42 10.33
C ALA A 315 11.34 -11.59 10.06
N TRP A 316 11.41 -11.97 8.79
CA TRP A 316 12.29 -13.03 8.28
C TRP A 316 13.07 -12.52 7.08
N LEU A 317 14.29 -13.02 6.94
CA LEU A 317 15.14 -12.85 5.76
C LEU A 317 15.50 -14.25 5.27
N GLN A 318 15.19 -14.54 4.01
CA GLN A 318 15.46 -15.82 3.40
C GLN A 318 16.33 -15.63 2.17
N PHE A 319 17.35 -16.47 2.04
CA PHE A 319 18.14 -16.62 0.82
C PHE A 319 17.91 -18.02 0.28
N GLU A 320 17.60 -18.11 -1.01
CA GLU A 320 17.46 -19.39 -1.73
C GLU A 320 18.34 -19.38 -2.97
N VAL A 321 18.92 -20.54 -3.28
CA VAL A 321 19.65 -20.75 -4.52
C VAL A 321 19.20 -22.03 -5.21
N ASP A 322 18.80 -21.86 -6.47
CA ASP A 322 18.43 -22.94 -7.38
C ASP A 322 19.42 -23.02 -8.55
N ASP A 323 19.56 -24.22 -9.10
CA ASP A 323 20.31 -24.44 -10.34
C ASP A 323 19.38 -24.19 -11.53
N ASP A 324 19.81 -23.30 -12.42
CA ASP A 324 19.11 -22.96 -13.68
C ASP A 324 20.10 -23.11 -14.85
N SER A 325 20.04 -24.25 -15.53
CA SER A 325 20.72 -24.46 -16.81
C SER A 325 22.23 -24.15 -16.83
N GLY A 326 22.95 -24.46 -15.73
CA GLY A 326 24.39 -24.19 -15.58
C GLY A 326 24.73 -22.80 -15.01
N GLN A 327 23.72 -22.00 -14.69
CA GLN A 327 23.81 -20.78 -13.89
C GLN A 327 23.08 -21.00 -12.55
N SER A 328 23.34 -20.17 -11.56
CA SER A 328 22.63 -20.23 -10.28
C SER A 328 21.68 -19.05 -10.15
N ARG A 329 20.44 -19.35 -9.78
CA ARG A 329 19.39 -18.37 -9.52
C ARG A 329 19.34 -18.10 -8.03
N LEU A 330 19.73 -16.90 -7.61
CA LEU A 330 19.61 -16.41 -6.24
C LEU A 330 18.24 -15.73 -6.07
N CYS A 331 17.51 -16.13 -5.04
CA CYS A 331 16.21 -15.59 -4.63
C CYS A 331 16.26 -15.08 -3.18
#